data_AF-A0A126WXC8-F1
#
_entry.id   AF-A0A126WXC8-F1
#
_cell.length_a   1.000
_cell.length_b   1.000
_cell.length_c   1.000
_cell.angle_alpha   90.00
_cell.angle_beta   90.00
_cell.angle_gamma   90.00
#
_symmetry.space_group_name_H-M   'P 1'
#
loop_
_entity.id
_entity.type
_entity.pdbx_description
1 polymer ?
#
loop_
_entity_poly.entity_id
_entity_poly.type
_entity_poly.pdbx_seq_one_letter_code
_entity_poly.pdbx_strand_id
1 'polypeptide(L)'
;MGMENPTKNRSSNDVGRQQMMIEQSLNNPYSEEVREALAEMHCYNFIITDPCLPDHPIVYASDGFLKMTDYSSEEVVGRNARFLQGPRTERRTVLEIREAIRQESSCQVCILNHRKNGEAFWCYLHIAPVFSKRDGRLIHFIGVQIPISKIHQDSMSRSLIAPSMVTCPTCRDGDIVSSCHTSNGVINSVINFGSCRRQLLANVSVELARTGLYSPVTDNGSDTEHETCKPKDTHKRRATDAVNSILSELAKFSQLKETFVSEKNCINTTVRIVPIPSSLVLALSNIQQSFVLTDPLLPDMPIVYASNMFLQLTGYSKEEIIGHNCRFLQGFERDRSSTLQVKKSIEAEKCCTLRILNYRKDGSPFWNLLHIAPIRDSSGKIAFHAGVQMELPDTTDEECSENLTTSPHIKQLSAIGAIRIAVRSFAR
;
A
#
# COMPACT_ATOMS: atom_id res chain seq x y z
N MET A 1 11.32 -40.89 20.59
CA MET A 1 12.28 -39.86 20.13
C MET A 1 11.45 -38.72 19.57
N GLY A 2 11.29 -37.66 20.36
CA GLY A 2 10.49 -36.49 19.98
C GLY A 2 11.27 -35.60 19.02
N MET A 3 10.62 -35.15 17.95
CA MET A 3 11.12 -34.10 17.08
C MET A 3 10.74 -32.75 17.71
N GLU A 4 11.73 -32.00 18.18
CA GLU A 4 11.55 -30.61 18.61
C GLU A 4 11.52 -29.68 17.38
N ASN A 5 10.50 -28.82 17.34
CA ASN A 5 10.33 -27.76 16.34
C ASN A 5 11.38 -26.65 16.54
N PRO A 6 12.11 -26.20 15.50
CA PRO A 6 13.07 -25.11 15.61
C PRO A 6 12.37 -23.77 15.45
N THR A 7 11.64 -23.32 16.47
CA THR A 7 11.17 -21.93 16.55
C THR A 7 11.26 -21.43 17.98
N LYS A 8 12.42 -20.84 18.33
CA LYS A 8 12.59 -19.72 19.28
C LYS A 8 14.08 -19.53 19.58
N ASN A 9 14.69 -18.54 18.94
CA ASN A 9 15.79 -17.76 19.51
C ASN A 9 16.04 -16.54 18.60
N ARG A 10 15.18 -15.52 18.70
CA ARG A 10 15.62 -14.15 18.38
C ARG A 10 16.52 -13.72 19.52
N SER A 11 17.75 -13.31 19.22
CA SER A 11 18.71 -12.90 20.26
C SER A 11 18.19 -11.66 20.99
N SER A 12 18.47 -11.54 22.29
CA SER A 12 18.09 -10.37 23.11
C SER A 12 18.55 -9.04 22.52
N ASN A 13 19.67 -9.05 21.79
CA ASN A 13 20.22 -7.91 21.07
C ASN A 13 19.32 -7.43 19.91
N ASP A 14 18.58 -8.32 19.26
CA ASP A 14 17.70 -8.00 18.14
C ASP A 14 16.42 -7.29 18.61
N VAL A 15 15.86 -7.74 19.75
CA VAL A 15 14.69 -7.13 20.39
C VAL A 15 14.99 -5.70 20.86
N GLY A 16 16.15 -5.48 21.51
CA GLY A 16 16.57 -4.14 21.95
C GLY A 16 16.79 -3.16 20.80
N ARG A 17 17.35 -3.63 19.67
CA ARG A 17 17.52 -2.81 18.46
C ARG A 17 16.18 -2.44 17.83
N GLN A 18 15.25 -3.39 17.74
CA GLN A 18 13.93 -3.14 17.17
C GLN A 18 13.16 -2.11 18.00
N GLN A 19 13.21 -2.22 19.33
CA GLN A 19 12.58 -1.26 20.23
C GLN A 19 13.12 0.16 20.04
N MET A 20 14.45 0.30 19.95
CA MET A 20 15.10 1.60 19.72
C MET A 20 14.68 2.22 18.37
N MET A 21 14.56 1.42 17.30
CA MET A 21 14.08 1.89 16.00
C MET A 21 12.64 2.41 16.06
N ILE A 22 11.76 1.74 16.81
CA ILE A 22 10.37 2.14 16.99
C ILE A 22 10.27 3.46 17.77
N GLU A 23 11.07 3.62 18.82
CA GLU A 23 11.12 4.87 19.58
C GLU A 23 11.61 6.03 18.71
N GLN A 24 12.68 5.81 17.95
CA GLN A 24 13.25 6.79 17.02
C GLN A 24 12.32 7.13 15.85
N SER A 25 11.42 6.24 15.45
CA SER A 25 10.48 6.46 14.35
C SER A 25 9.64 7.73 14.52
N LEU A 26 9.14 8.00 15.73
CA LEU A 26 8.42 9.24 16.04
C LEU A 26 9.33 10.39 16.45
N ASN A 27 10.41 10.09 17.17
CA ASN A 27 11.33 11.11 17.67
C ASN A 27 12.19 11.73 16.56
N ASN A 28 12.38 11.07 15.41
CA ASN A 28 13.09 11.66 14.29
C ASN A 28 12.29 12.79 13.62
N PRO A 29 11.03 12.56 13.17
CA PRO A 29 10.23 13.57 12.52
C PRO A 29 9.50 14.54 13.45
N TYR A 30 9.36 14.27 14.75
CA TYR A 30 8.58 15.12 15.66
C TYR A 30 9.36 15.41 16.95
N SER A 31 9.08 16.54 17.62
CA SER A 31 9.67 16.80 18.94
C SER A 31 9.16 15.81 19.99
N GLU A 32 9.87 15.71 21.11
CA GLU A 32 9.63 14.66 22.13
C GLU A 32 8.23 14.77 22.77
N GLU A 33 7.67 15.98 22.80
CA GLU A 33 6.35 16.29 23.37
C GLU A 33 5.18 15.76 22.52
N VAL A 34 5.43 15.29 21.29
CA VAL A 34 4.38 14.76 20.41
C VAL A 34 3.60 13.63 21.07
N ARG A 35 4.26 12.79 21.87
CA ARG A 35 3.63 11.63 22.51
C ARG A 35 2.62 12.05 23.57
N GLU A 36 2.96 13.07 24.34
CA GLU A 36 2.09 13.64 25.37
C GLU A 36 0.85 14.26 24.72
N ALA A 37 1.04 15.08 23.69
CA ALA A 37 -0.08 15.70 22.99
C ALA A 37 -1.01 14.69 22.29
N LEU A 38 -0.45 13.63 21.71
CA LEU A 38 -1.26 12.54 21.15
C LEU A 38 -2.01 11.78 22.26
N ALA A 39 -1.41 11.63 23.45
CA ALA A 39 -2.03 10.94 24.58
C ALA A 39 -3.26 11.71 25.12
N GLU A 40 -3.27 13.05 25.03
CA GLU A 40 -4.42 13.88 25.40
C GLU A 40 -5.64 13.71 24.47
N MET A 41 -5.48 13.07 23.31
CA MET A 41 -6.56 12.86 22.32
C MET A 41 -7.50 11.69 22.68
N HIS A 42 -8.04 11.68 23.91
CA HIS A 42 -8.81 10.58 24.47
C HIS A 42 -10.11 10.22 23.72
N CYS A 43 -10.62 11.11 22.86
CA CYS A 43 -11.87 10.91 22.12
C CYS A 43 -11.71 10.02 20.86
N TYR A 44 -10.48 9.65 20.51
CA TYR A 44 -10.14 8.92 19.29
C TYR A 44 -9.44 7.59 19.57
N ASN A 45 -9.81 6.57 18.80
CA ASN A 45 -9.10 5.29 18.75
C ASN A 45 -8.24 5.33 17.48
N PHE A 46 -6.92 5.40 17.65
CA PHE A 46 -6.02 5.46 16.50
C PHE A 46 -4.66 4.84 16.79
N ILE A 47 -3.98 4.50 15.70
CA ILE A 47 -2.59 4.06 15.69
C ILE A 47 -1.81 4.91 14.69
N ILE A 48 -0.51 5.02 14.92
CA ILE A 48 0.47 5.51 13.93
C ILE A 48 1.40 4.36 13.61
N THR A 49 1.65 4.13 12.33
CA THR A 49 2.53 3.05 11.83
C THR A 49 3.63 3.62 10.96
N ASP A 50 4.81 2.99 10.97
CA ASP A 50 5.96 3.41 10.15
C ASP A 50 6.17 2.44 8.99
N PRO A 51 5.86 2.85 7.74
CA PRO A 51 6.03 2.02 6.55
C PRO A 51 7.49 1.88 6.09
N CYS A 52 8.45 2.56 6.72
CA CYS A 52 9.88 2.43 6.45
C CYS A 52 10.56 1.41 7.38
N LEU A 53 9.88 0.97 8.45
CA LEU A 53 10.36 -0.10 9.31
C LEU A 53 9.92 -1.49 8.78
N PRO A 54 10.72 -2.55 9.04
CA PRO A 54 10.37 -3.91 8.65
C PRO A 54 8.99 -4.32 9.17
N ASP A 55 8.17 -4.89 8.29
CA ASP A 55 6.79 -5.32 8.55
C ASP A 55 5.76 -4.20 8.78
N HIS A 56 6.13 -2.93 8.58
CA HIS A 56 5.23 -1.78 8.75
C HIS A 56 4.55 -1.79 10.14
N PRO A 57 5.32 -1.70 11.24
CA PRO A 57 4.85 -1.85 12.60
C PRO A 57 4.09 -0.61 13.09
N ILE A 58 3.26 -0.81 14.11
CA ILE A 58 2.68 0.25 14.94
C ILE A 58 3.79 0.87 15.78
N VAL A 59 3.95 2.18 15.70
CA VAL A 59 4.94 2.97 16.47
C VAL A 59 4.30 3.83 17.56
N TYR A 60 2.97 3.99 17.51
CA TYR A 60 2.16 4.56 18.57
C TYR A 60 0.72 4.03 18.51
N ALA A 61 0.10 3.84 19.67
CA ALA A 61 -1.30 3.47 19.81
C ALA A 61 -1.95 4.34 20.88
N SER A 62 -3.12 4.90 20.59
CA SER A 62 -3.84 5.73 21.55
C SER A 62 -4.48 4.89 22.67
N ASP A 63 -4.69 5.50 23.84
CA ASP A 63 -5.43 4.86 24.94
C ASP A 63 -6.82 4.38 24.52
N GLY A 64 -7.49 5.15 23.64
CA GLY A 64 -8.77 4.76 23.06
C GLY A 64 -8.67 3.46 22.26
N PHE A 65 -7.62 3.30 21.45
CA PHE A 65 -7.36 2.07 20.71
C PHE A 65 -7.08 0.89 21.64
N LEU A 66 -6.24 1.08 22.66
CA LEU A 66 -5.91 0.02 23.63
C LEU A 66 -7.17 -0.46 24.36
N LYS A 67 -7.97 0.47 24.90
CA LYS A 67 -9.27 0.17 25.55
C LYS A 67 -10.27 -0.49 24.60
N MET A 68 -10.31 -0.07 23.33
CA MET A 68 -11.23 -0.62 22.34
C MET A 68 -10.85 -2.04 21.92
N THR A 69 -9.58 -2.43 21.97
CA THR A 69 -9.11 -3.74 21.48
C THR A 69 -8.78 -4.73 22.59
N ASP A 70 -8.73 -4.27 23.84
CA ASP A 70 -8.35 -5.01 25.05
C ASP A 70 -6.88 -5.45 25.09
N TYR A 71 -6.03 -4.86 24.24
CA TYR A 71 -4.58 -5.09 24.25
C TYR A 71 -3.83 -3.99 25.02
N SER A 72 -2.68 -4.34 25.60
CA SER A 72 -1.77 -3.36 26.19
C SER A 72 -0.84 -2.72 25.16
N SER A 73 -0.19 -1.62 25.51
CA SER A 73 0.76 -0.93 24.62
C SER A 73 1.93 -1.84 24.22
N GLU A 74 2.46 -2.59 25.18
CA GLU A 74 3.57 -3.53 25.00
C GLU A 74 3.22 -4.68 24.06
N GLU A 75 1.94 -5.04 23.98
CA GLU A 75 1.45 -6.09 23.09
C GLU A 75 1.19 -5.60 21.66
N VAL A 76 1.13 -4.29 21.42
CA VAL A 76 0.70 -3.69 20.16
C VAL A 76 1.84 -2.99 19.45
N VAL A 77 2.61 -2.17 20.16
CA VAL A 77 3.74 -1.42 19.60
C VAL A 77 4.79 -2.40 19.06
N GLY A 78 5.28 -2.15 17.85
CA GLY A 78 6.21 -3.01 17.12
C GLY A 78 5.57 -4.11 16.29
N ARG A 79 4.23 -4.28 16.33
CA ARG A 79 3.52 -5.26 15.48
C ARG A 79 2.82 -4.58 14.33
N ASN A 80 2.65 -5.30 13.23
CA ASN A 80 1.72 -4.87 12.19
C ASN A 80 0.26 -5.04 12.65
N ALA A 81 -0.60 -4.06 12.36
CA ALA A 81 -2.01 -4.03 12.76
C ALA A 81 -2.87 -5.22 12.26
N ARG A 82 -2.37 -6.04 11.32
CA ARG A 82 -3.05 -7.24 10.84
C ARG A 82 -3.39 -8.26 11.94
N PHE A 83 -2.79 -8.16 13.13
CA PHE A 83 -3.13 -9.05 14.25
C PHE A 83 -4.59 -8.92 14.73
N LEU A 84 -5.27 -7.81 14.41
CA LEU A 84 -6.70 -7.64 14.70
C LEU A 84 -7.61 -8.46 13.75
N GLN A 85 -7.06 -8.98 12.65
CA GLN A 85 -7.82 -9.75 11.66
C GLN A 85 -8.01 -11.19 12.15
N GLY A 86 -9.11 -11.83 11.76
CA GLY A 86 -9.44 -13.21 12.12
C GLY A 86 -10.08 -14.00 10.98
N PRO A 87 -10.53 -15.24 11.24
CA PRO A 87 -11.07 -16.14 10.21
C PRO A 87 -12.27 -15.58 9.44
N ARG A 88 -13.02 -14.66 10.05
CA ARG A 88 -14.19 -14.00 9.47
C ARG A 88 -13.88 -12.64 8.84
N THR A 89 -12.64 -12.16 8.89
CA THR A 89 -12.25 -10.92 8.23
C THR A 89 -12.24 -11.13 6.71
N GLU A 90 -12.98 -10.28 5.99
CA GLU A 90 -13.11 -10.40 4.54
C GLU A 90 -11.78 -10.13 3.81
N ARG A 91 -11.34 -11.09 3.00
CA ARG A 91 -10.07 -10.98 2.24
C ARG A 91 -10.06 -9.83 1.24
N ARG A 92 -11.21 -9.51 0.62
CA ARG A 92 -11.33 -8.42 -0.34
C ARG A 92 -11.02 -7.06 0.31
N THR A 93 -11.58 -6.79 1.49
CA THR A 93 -11.28 -5.60 2.28
C THR A 93 -9.81 -5.51 2.66
N VAL A 94 -9.20 -6.65 3.04
CA VAL A 94 -7.75 -6.69 3.34
C VAL A 94 -6.91 -6.35 2.11
N LEU A 95 -7.29 -6.83 0.92
CA LEU A 95 -6.60 -6.48 -0.33
C LEU A 95 -6.75 -5.00 -0.67
N GLU A 96 -7.92 -4.41 -0.46
CA GLU A 96 -8.15 -2.97 -0.66
C GLU A 96 -7.25 -2.11 0.25
N ILE A 97 -7.15 -2.47 1.54
CA ILE A 97 -6.24 -1.81 2.47
C ILE A 97 -4.78 -1.95 2.01
N ARG A 98 -4.36 -3.17 1.61
CA ARG A 98 -2.99 -3.42 1.16
C ARG A 98 -2.65 -2.62 -0.09
N GLU A 99 -3.58 -2.52 -1.02
CA GLU A 99 -3.41 -1.74 -2.24
C GLU A 99 -3.29 -0.25 -1.93
N ALA A 100 -4.14 0.29 -1.05
CA ALA A 100 -4.05 1.69 -0.66
C ALA A 100 -2.73 2.03 0.06
N ILE A 101 -2.24 1.14 0.93
CA ILE A 101 -0.92 1.28 1.57
C ILE A 101 0.19 1.24 0.52
N ARG A 102 0.10 0.32 -0.45
CA ARG A 102 1.08 0.21 -1.54
C ARG A 102 1.12 1.48 -2.39
N GLN A 103 -0.03 2.05 -2.69
CA GLN A 103 -0.19 3.30 -3.46
C GLN A 103 0.05 4.57 -2.64
N GLU A 104 0.36 4.45 -1.35
CA GLU A 104 0.52 5.59 -0.44
C GLU A 104 -0.70 6.53 -0.45
N SER A 105 -1.89 5.93 -0.47
CA SER A 105 -3.17 6.64 -0.61
C SER A 105 -4.07 6.42 0.61
N SER A 106 -4.96 7.39 0.89
CA SER A 106 -5.97 7.24 1.94
C SER A 106 -7.00 6.17 1.55
N CYS A 107 -7.49 5.42 2.54
CA CYS A 107 -8.48 4.36 2.36
C CYS A 107 -9.49 4.35 3.51
N GLN A 108 -10.76 4.12 3.18
CA GLN A 108 -11.84 4.04 4.14
C GLN A 108 -12.67 2.79 3.90
N VAL A 109 -12.70 1.87 4.86
CA VAL A 109 -13.36 0.57 4.72
C VAL A 109 -14.10 0.15 6.00
N CYS A 110 -15.08 -0.74 5.85
CA CYS A 110 -15.63 -1.49 6.96
C CYS A 110 -14.93 -2.84 7.05
N ILE A 111 -14.32 -3.13 8.18
CA ILE A 111 -13.60 -4.38 8.40
C ILE A 111 -14.06 -5.02 9.71
N LEU A 112 -14.20 -6.35 9.70
CA LEU A 112 -14.43 -7.14 10.90
C LEU A 112 -13.09 -7.44 11.57
N ASN A 113 -12.90 -6.94 12.79
CA ASN A 113 -11.73 -7.17 13.63
C ASN A 113 -12.11 -7.98 14.87
N HIS A 114 -11.09 -8.47 15.58
CA HIS A 114 -11.23 -9.26 16.79
C HIS A 114 -10.48 -8.58 17.95
N ARG A 115 -11.14 -8.47 19.09
CA ARG A 115 -10.55 -8.05 20.37
C ARG A 115 -9.60 -9.12 20.91
N LYS A 116 -8.82 -8.80 21.94
CA LYS A 116 -7.94 -9.76 22.62
C LYS A 116 -8.68 -10.99 23.15
N ASN A 117 -9.91 -10.81 23.62
CA ASN A 117 -10.78 -11.90 24.10
C ASN A 117 -11.38 -12.77 22.96
N GLY A 118 -11.09 -12.44 21.69
CA GLY A 118 -11.59 -13.14 20.51
C GLY A 118 -12.94 -12.64 19.97
N GLU A 119 -13.64 -11.77 20.70
CA GLU A 119 -14.91 -11.18 20.29
C GLU A 119 -14.73 -10.35 19.01
N ALA A 120 -15.57 -10.63 18.01
CA ALA A 120 -15.53 -9.91 16.75
C ALA A 120 -16.36 -8.63 16.83
N PHE A 121 -15.83 -7.55 16.30
CA PHE A 121 -16.51 -6.27 16.20
C PHE A 121 -16.27 -5.63 14.82
N TRP A 122 -17.28 -4.93 14.33
CA TRP A 122 -17.15 -4.16 13.10
C TRP A 122 -16.47 -2.83 13.38
N CYS A 123 -15.57 -2.45 12.48
CA CYS A 123 -14.83 -1.22 12.55
C CYS A 123 -14.93 -0.48 11.22
N TYR A 124 -15.35 0.79 11.27
CA TYR A 124 -15.06 1.72 10.18
C TYR A 124 -13.63 2.23 10.35
N LEU A 125 -12.76 1.83 9.43
CA LEU A 125 -11.33 2.12 9.44
C LEU A 125 -11.03 3.22 8.43
N HIS A 126 -10.36 4.28 8.87
CA HIS A 126 -9.79 5.31 7.99
C HIS A 126 -8.27 5.27 8.12
N ILE A 127 -7.59 4.92 7.03
CA ILE A 127 -6.13 4.96 6.91
C ILE A 127 -5.76 6.19 6.09
N ALA A 128 -4.83 7.00 6.60
CA ALA A 128 -4.33 8.19 5.92
C ALA A 128 -2.79 8.23 5.96
N PRO A 129 -2.11 8.45 4.82
CA PRO A 129 -0.67 8.62 4.76
C PRO A 129 -0.24 9.99 5.33
N VAL A 130 0.98 10.03 5.88
CA VAL A 130 1.62 11.24 6.38
C VAL A 130 2.94 11.43 5.64
N PHE A 131 3.03 12.47 4.83
CA PHE A 131 4.20 12.79 4.03
C PHE A 131 5.03 13.91 4.65
N SER A 132 6.35 13.91 4.42
CA SER A 132 7.17 15.10 4.63
C SER A 132 6.86 16.11 3.54
N LYS A 133 6.59 17.36 3.92
CA LYS A 133 6.51 18.50 3.01
C LYS A 133 7.87 18.87 2.43
N ARG A 134 8.97 18.46 3.07
CA ARG A 134 10.33 18.81 2.61
C ARG A 134 10.69 18.07 1.32
N ASP A 135 10.46 16.76 1.28
CA ASP A 135 10.89 15.89 0.18
C ASP A 135 9.77 15.02 -0.41
N GLY A 136 8.54 15.10 0.10
CA GLY A 136 7.40 14.32 -0.36
C GLY A 136 7.44 12.85 0.04
N ARG A 137 8.36 12.43 0.92
CA ARG A 137 8.48 11.03 1.34
C ARG A 137 7.39 10.67 2.34
N LEU A 138 6.84 9.47 2.21
CA LEU A 138 5.93 8.88 3.18
C LEU A 138 6.68 8.54 4.47
N ILE A 139 6.26 9.17 5.59
CA ILE A 139 6.86 9.01 6.91
C ILE A 139 6.07 8.01 7.75
N HIS A 140 4.74 8.16 7.80
CA HIS A 140 3.87 7.35 8.64
C HIS A 140 2.52 7.11 7.95
N PHE A 141 1.74 6.17 8.49
CA PHE A 141 0.29 6.14 8.30
C PHE A 141 -0.43 6.36 9.64
N ILE A 142 -1.57 7.02 9.58
CA ILE A 142 -2.54 7.10 10.66
C ILE A 142 -3.65 6.10 10.35
N GLY A 143 -3.98 5.24 11.31
CA GLY A 143 -5.16 4.37 11.24
C GLY A 143 -6.14 4.75 12.33
N VAL A 144 -7.29 5.35 11.99
CA VAL A 144 -8.39 5.65 12.92
C VAL A 144 -9.45 4.55 12.85
N GLN A 145 -9.87 4.07 14.02
CA GLN A 145 -10.85 3.00 14.17
C GLN A 145 -12.12 3.48 14.88
N ILE A 146 -13.25 3.32 14.22
CA ILE A 146 -14.56 3.61 14.81
C ILE A 146 -15.36 2.31 14.90
N PRO A 147 -15.57 1.76 16.11
CA PRO A 147 -16.50 0.65 16.30
C PRO A 147 -17.88 1.01 15.76
N ILE A 148 -18.45 0.13 14.95
CA ILE A 148 -19.80 0.27 14.42
C ILE A 148 -20.64 -0.92 14.87
N SER A 149 -21.85 -0.65 15.36
CA SER A 149 -22.79 -1.70 15.74
C SER A 149 -23.41 -2.33 14.49
N LYS A 150 -23.66 -3.64 14.53
CA LYS A 150 -24.51 -4.29 13.53
C LYS A 150 -25.88 -3.60 13.53
N ILE A 151 -26.38 -3.29 12.34
CA ILE A 151 -27.81 -3.04 12.19
C ILE A 151 -28.43 -4.44 12.21
N HIS A 152 -29.03 -4.84 13.32
CA HIS A 152 -30.03 -5.89 13.23
C HIS A 152 -31.12 -5.32 12.33
N GLN A 153 -31.35 -5.95 11.17
CA GLN A 153 -32.68 -5.89 10.58
C GLN A 153 -33.58 -6.59 11.58
N ASP A 154 -34.00 -5.87 12.63
CA ASP A 154 -35.15 -6.28 13.40
C ASP A 154 -36.27 -6.37 12.37
N SER A 155 -36.59 -7.62 12.00
CA SER A 155 -37.87 -7.97 11.42
C SER A 155 -38.90 -7.16 12.17
N MET A 156 -39.55 -6.22 11.46
CA MET A 156 -40.66 -5.43 11.98
C MET A 156 -41.48 -6.28 12.94
N SER A 157 -41.31 -6.06 14.23
CA SER A 157 -42.32 -6.39 15.21
C SER A 157 -43.47 -5.44 14.92
N ARG A 158 -44.29 -5.82 13.93
CA ARG A 158 -45.64 -5.30 13.77
C ARG A 158 -46.35 -5.60 15.09
N SER A 159 -46.36 -4.62 15.98
CA SER A 159 -47.39 -4.54 17.00
C SER A 159 -48.72 -4.47 16.23
N LEU A 160 -49.43 -5.59 16.18
CA LEU A 160 -50.81 -5.66 15.75
C LEU A 160 -51.63 -4.87 16.78
N ILE A 161 -51.73 -3.56 16.58
CA ILE A 161 -52.86 -2.81 17.12
C ILE A 161 -54.05 -3.24 16.27
N ALA A 162 -54.96 -3.99 16.89
CA ALA A 162 -56.23 -4.38 16.30
C ALA A 162 -56.97 -3.14 15.76
N PRO A 163 -57.61 -3.21 14.58
CA PRO A 163 -58.33 -2.07 14.05
C PRO A 163 -59.58 -1.82 14.90
N SER A 164 -59.57 -0.71 15.63
CA SER A 164 -60.77 -0.12 16.20
C SER A 164 -61.72 0.24 15.06
N MET A 165 -62.91 -0.37 15.06
CA MET A 165 -63.99 -0.04 14.15
C MET A 165 -64.33 1.45 14.26
N VAL A 166 -64.11 2.20 13.18
CA VAL A 166 -64.71 3.53 13.00
C VAL A 166 -66.01 3.31 12.26
N THR A 167 -67.11 3.27 12.99
CA THR A 167 -68.47 3.40 12.45
C THR A 167 -68.66 4.82 11.92
N CYS A 168 -68.90 4.95 10.61
CA CYS A 168 -69.33 6.19 9.98
C CYS A 168 -70.77 6.54 10.43
N PRO A 169 -71.04 7.71 11.05
CA PRO A 169 -72.32 7.99 11.69
C PRO A 169 -73.50 8.35 10.77
N THR A 170 -73.38 8.25 9.45
CA THR A 170 -74.36 8.87 8.52
C THR A 170 -75.00 7.96 7.48
N CYS A 171 -74.80 6.64 7.54
CA CYS A 171 -75.42 5.71 6.59
C CYS A 171 -76.49 4.85 7.28
N ARG A 172 -77.76 5.28 7.20
CA ARG A 172 -78.95 4.50 7.58
C ARG A 172 -79.54 3.83 6.34
N ASP A 173 -79.87 2.55 6.52
CA ASP A 173 -80.85 1.68 5.86
C ASP A 173 -81.42 2.04 4.47
N GLY A 174 -81.34 1.06 3.54
CA GLY A 174 -82.38 0.80 2.54
C GLY A 174 -82.14 1.29 1.10
N ASP A 175 -82.10 0.31 0.18
CA ASP A 175 -82.47 0.34 -1.25
C ASP A 175 -81.50 0.77 -2.39
N ILE A 176 -81.03 -0.28 -3.10
CA ILE A 176 -81.14 -0.62 -4.54
C ILE A 176 -80.53 0.28 -5.66
N VAL A 177 -79.43 -0.25 -6.24
CA VAL A 177 -78.97 -0.40 -7.66
C VAL A 177 -78.95 0.77 -8.69
N SER A 178 -77.83 0.81 -9.45
CA SER A 178 -77.54 1.39 -10.80
C SER A 178 -76.75 2.70 -10.76
N SER A 179 -75.65 2.94 -11.49
CA SER A 179 -74.75 2.27 -12.46
C SER A 179 -73.47 3.16 -12.49
N CYS A 180 -72.27 2.82 -12.97
CA CYS A 180 -71.89 2.28 -14.28
C CYS A 180 -70.36 1.96 -14.33
N HIS A 181 -70.03 0.82 -14.99
CA HIS A 181 -68.97 0.55 -15.99
C HIS A 181 -67.52 1.09 -15.81
N THR A 182 -66.42 0.38 -16.10
CA THR A 182 -66.19 -0.69 -17.10
C THR A 182 -64.82 -1.39 -16.89
N SER A 183 -64.79 -2.71 -17.19
CA SER A 183 -63.74 -3.58 -17.80
C SER A 183 -62.33 -3.67 -17.18
N ASN A 184 -61.65 -4.82 -17.07
CA ASN A 184 -61.89 -6.23 -17.40
C ASN A 184 -60.79 -7.03 -16.67
N GLY A 185 -61.11 -8.15 -16.02
CA GLY A 185 -60.13 -9.09 -15.45
C GLY A 185 -59.83 -10.27 -16.38
N VAL A 186 -58.86 -11.13 -16.01
CA VAL A 186 -58.94 -12.62 -15.94
C VAL A 186 -57.74 -13.14 -15.14
N ILE A 187 -57.97 -14.22 -14.39
CA ILE A 187 -57.14 -14.90 -13.38
C ILE A 187 -56.63 -16.27 -13.89
N ASN A 188 -55.50 -16.73 -13.33
CA ASN A 188 -54.97 -18.12 -13.21
C ASN A 188 -54.39 -18.88 -14.43
N SER A 189 -53.16 -19.39 -14.29
CA SER A 189 -52.85 -20.81 -13.98
C SER A 189 -51.39 -21.20 -14.25
N VAL A 190 -50.94 -22.23 -13.53
CA VAL A 190 -49.60 -22.84 -13.47
C VAL A 190 -49.37 -23.81 -14.65
N ILE A 191 -48.09 -24.05 -15.03
CA ILE A 191 -47.45 -25.36 -15.39
C ILE A 191 -46.39 -25.25 -16.52
N ASN A 192 -45.15 -25.58 -16.13
CA ASN A 192 -44.03 -26.32 -16.78
C ASN A 192 -43.60 -26.23 -18.27
N PHE A 193 -42.26 -26.13 -18.38
CA PHE A 193 -41.26 -26.81 -19.24
C PHE A 193 -41.32 -26.79 -20.78
N GLY A 194 -40.16 -26.50 -21.38
CA GLY A 194 -39.76 -26.89 -22.75
C GLY A 194 -38.92 -25.80 -23.43
N SER A 195 -37.59 -25.84 -23.42
CA SER A 195 -36.67 -26.63 -24.28
C SER A 195 -36.28 -25.95 -25.60
N CYS A 196 -34.96 -25.77 -25.75
CA CYS A 196 -34.13 -25.89 -26.96
C CYS A 196 -33.97 -24.76 -28.02
N ARG A 197 -32.66 -24.47 -28.21
CA ARG A 197 -31.87 -24.29 -29.45
C ARG A 197 -31.74 -22.90 -30.12
N ARG A 198 -30.51 -22.37 -29.95
CA ARG A 198 -29.50 -21.92 -30.97
C ARG A 198 -30.02 -21.40 -32.33
N GLN A 199 -29.57 -20.20 -32.72
CA GLN A 199 -28.70 -20.02 -33.90
C GLN A 199 -28.04 -18.63 -33.96
N LEU A 200 -26.77 -18.61 -34.38
CA LEU A 200 -25.98 -17.45 -34.81
C LEU A 200 -26.45 -16.96 -36.19
N LEU A 201 -26.34 -15.65 -36.47
CA LEU A 201 -25.60 -15.11 -37.62
C LEU A 201 -25.52 -13.57 -37.58
N ALA A 202 -24.43 -13.05 -38.14
CA ALA A 202 -23.92 -11.69 -38.05
C ALA A 202 -24.43 -10.76 -39.16
N ASN A 203 -24.51 -9.44 -38.90
CA ASN A 203 -23.68 -8.40 -39.52
C ASN A 203 -24.28 -6.99 -39.35
N VAL A 204 -23.36 -6.02 -39.20
CA VAL A 204 -23.36 -4.60 -39.60
C VAL A 204 -22.99 -3.66 -38.46
N SER A 205 -21.81 -3.06 -38.62
CA SER A 205 -21.19 -1.99 -37.83
C SER A 205 -21.89 -0.65 -38.02
N VAL A 206 -22.03 0.17 -36.96
CA VAL A 206 -21.74 1.63 -36.93
C VAL A 206 -21.49 2.07 -35.45
N GLU A 207 -20.58 3.03 -35.32
CA GLU A 207 -19.94 3.70 -34.18
C GLU A 207 -20.76 4.28 -32.99
N LEU A 208 -20.05 4.28 -31.85
CA LEU A 208 -19.92 5.30 -30.78
C LEU A 208 -21.17 6.07 -30.29
N ALA A 209 -21.61 5.76 -29.06
CA ALA A 209 -21.79 6.76 -27.99
C ALA A 209 -22.03 6.10 -26.62
N ARG A 210 -21.19 6.49 -25.65
CA ARG A 210 -21.39 6.60 -24.19
C ARG A 210 -22.69 6.03 -23.60
N THR A 211 -22.57 5.00 -22.75
CA THR A 211 -23.03 4.89 -21.34
C THR A 211 -23.08 3.41 -20.93
N GLY A 212 -22.02 2.93 -20.29
CA GLY A 212 -21.91 1.54 -19.84
C GLY A 212 -22.34 1.37 -18.39
N LEU A 213 -23.63 1.16 -18.17
CA LEU A 213 -24.16 0.44 -17.02
C LEU A 213 -23.73 -1.03 -17.16
N TYR A 214 -22.68 -1.43 -16.44
CA TYR A 214 -22.36 -2.85 -16.27
C TYR A 214 -23.21 -3.40 -15.11
N SER A 215 -24.30 -4.08 -15.44
CA SER A 215 -24.89 -5.09 -14.53
C SER A 215 -24.08 -6.37 -14.66
N PRO A 216 -23.54 -6.96 -13.57
CA PRO A 216 -22.98 -8.29 -13.65
C PRO A 216 -24.10 -9.33 -13.64
N VAL A 217 -23.93 -10.28 -14.54
CA VAL A 217 -24.63 -11.56 -14.65
C VAL A 217 -24.69 -12.23 -13.28
N THR A 218 -25.90 -12.59 -12.83
CA THR A 218 -26.10 -13.40 -11.63
C THR A 218 -25.72 -14.84 -11.94
N ASP A 219 -24.54 -15.25 -11.48
CA ASP A 219 -24.18 -16.65 -11.35
C ASP A 219 -24.85 -17.21 -10.09
N ASN A 220 -25.73 -18.19 -10.27
CA ASN A 220 -26.41 -18.89 -9.18
C ASN A 220 -25.43 -19.86 -8.53
N GLY A 221 -24.78 -19.44 -7.45
CA GLY A 221 -23.91 -20.28 -6.63
C GLY A 221 -23.95 -19.87 -5.16
N SER A 222 -24.71 -20.62 -4.35
CA SER A 222 -24.77 -20.61 -2.88
C SER A 222 -24.74 -19.23 -2.19
N ASP A 223 -25.91 -18.73 -1.81
CA ASP A 223 -26.09 -17.60 -0.90
C ASP A 223 -25.48 -17.92 0.48
N THR A 224 -24.18 -17.72 0.65
CA THR A 224 -23.64 -17.30 1.94
C THR A 224 -23.97 -15.83 2.10
N GLU A 225 -24.95 -15.51 2.95
CA GLU A 225 -25.20 -14.14 3.39
C GLU A 225 -23.90 -13.53 3.92
N HIS A 226 -23.22 -12.74 3.09
CA HIS A 226 -22.05 -12.00 3.52
C HIS A 226 -22.52 -10.93 4.51
N GLU A 227 -22.25 -11.16 5.80
CA GLU A 227 -22.46 -10.18 6.87
C GLU A 227 -21.77 -8.87 6.46
N THR A 228 -22.53 -7.82 6.13
CA THR A 228 -21.98 -6.51 5.80
C THR A 228 -22.57 -5.45 6.72
N CYS A 229 -21.72 -4.83 7.55
CA CYS A 229 -22.11 -3.68 8.37
C CYS A 229 -21.84 -2.39 7.57
N LYS A 230 -22.86 -1.54 7.38
CA LYS A 230 -22.71 -0.26 6.68
C LYS A 230 -22.46 0.89 7.66
N PRO A 231 -21.47 1.76 7.41
CA PRO A 231 -21.16 2.88 8.29
C PRO A 231 -22.16 4.03 8.06
N LYS A 232 -22.61 4.67 9.14
CA LYS A 232 -23.38 5.92 9.09
C LYS A 232 -22.47 7.08 8.70
N ASP A 233 -23.03 8.14 8.12
CA ASP A 233 -22.28 9.36 7.78
C ASP A 233 -21.61 10.00 9.00
N THR A 234 -22.20 9.86 10.19
CA THR A 234 -21.59 10.29 11.45
C THR A 234 -20.29 9.55 11.75
N HIS A 235 -20.20 8.25 11.44
CA HIS A 235 -18.96 7.50 11.57
C HIS A 235 -17.91 8.02 10.58
N LYS A 236 -18.31 8.25 9.32
CA LYS A 236 -17.39 8.77 8.29
C LYS A 236 -16.81 10.13 8.67
N ARG A 237 -17.68 11.06 9.09
CA ARG A 237 -17.26 12.40 9.55
C ARG A 237 -16.33 12.31 10.75
N ARG A 238 -16.71 11.55 11.79
CA ARG A 238 -15.87 11.37 12.99
C ARG A 238 -14.49 10.78 12.64
N ALA A 239 -14.41 9.87 11.66
CA ALA A 239 -13.13 9.31 11.24
C ALA A 239 -12.25 10.34 10.52
N THR A 240 -12.84 11.15 9.66
CA THR A 240 -12.14 12.26 8.98
C THR A 240 -11.70 13.34 9.97
N ASP A 241 -12.56 13.73 10.90
CA ASP A 241 -12.25 14.73 11.93
C ASP A 241 -11.11 14.28 12.85
N ALA A 242 -11.10 13.00 13.21
CA ALA A 242 -10.02 12.38 13.97
C ALA A 242 -8.69 12.42 13.21
N VAL A 243 -8.67 11.97 11.95
CA VAL A 243 -7.47 12.03 11.09
C VAL A 243 -6.94 13.46 10.98
N ASN A 244 -7.81 14.44 10.70
CA ASN A 244 -7.43 15.83 10.59
C ASN A 244 -6.85 16.41 11.88
N SER A 245 -7.44 16.05 13.03
CA SER A 245 -6.97 16.47 14.34
C SER A 245 -5.58 15.90 14.63
N ILE A 246 -5.35 14.61 14.38
CA ILE A 246 -4.05 13.94 14.58
C ILE A 246 -2.99 14.54 13.66
N LEU A 247 -3.31 14.72 12.37
CA LEU A 247 -2.43 15.37 11.40
C LEU A 247 -2.04 16.79 11.82
N SER A 248 -2.98 17.56 12.37
CA SER A 248 -2.71 18.91 12.88
C SER A 248 -1.67 18.88 13.99
N GLU A 249 -1.79 17.93 14.93
CA GLU A 249 -0.83 17.81 16.02
C GLU A 249 0.56 17.35 15.53
N LEU A 250 0.60 16.34 14.65
CA LEU A 250 1.85 15.91 14.01
C LEU A 250 2.50 17.04 13.22
N ALA A 251 1.72 17.84 12.49
CA ALA A 251 2.22 18.98 11.74
C ALA A 251 2.83 20.04 12.66
N LYS A 252 2.18 20.37 13.78
CA LYS A 252 2.69 21.29 14.80
C LYS A 252 4.03 20.82 15.37
N PHE A 253 4.14 19.57 15.78
CA PHE A 253 5.39 19.03 16.35
C PHE A 253 6.48 18.72 15.32
N SER A 254 6.13 18.59 14.04
CA SER A 254 7.12 18.52 12.95
C SER A 254 7.76 19.87 12.63
N GLN A 255 7.05 20.98 12.85
CA GLN A 255 7.60 22.33 12.61
C GLN A 255 8.74 22.63 13.57
N LEU A 256 8.65 22.16 14.82
CA LEU A 256 9.68 22.33 15.84
C LEU A 256 10.99 21.60 15.49
N LYS A 257 10.94 20.56 14.64
CA LYS A 257 12.11 19.84 14.10
C LYS A 257 12.38 20.14 12.61
N GLU A 258 11.71 21.15 12.05
CA GLU A 258 11.82 21.56 10.63
C GLU A 258 11.48 20.47 9.58
N THR A 259 10.88 19.35 9.98
CA THR A 259 10.59 18.18 9.14
C THR A 259 9.25 18.27 8.40
N PHE A 260 8.39 19.22 8.80
CA PHE A 260 7.10 19.62 8.21
C PHE A 260 6.27 18.49 7.59
N VAL A 261 5.10 18.14 8.13
CA VAL A 261 4.27 17.05 7.56
C VAL A 261 2.92 17.48 6.99
N SER A 262 2.35 16.67 6.08
CA SER A 262 0.99 16.81 5.54
C SER A 262 0.39 15.49 5.04
N GLU A 263 -0.94 15.43 4.94
CA GLU A 263 -1.67 14.32 4.31
C GLU A 263 -1.52 14.28 2.80
N LYS A 264 -1.51 15.46 2.16
CA LYS A 264 -1.26 15.55 0.73
C LYS A 264 0.24 15.47 0.49
N ASN A 265 0.62 14.77 -0.57
CA ASN A 265 1.97 14.85 -1.10
C ASN A 265 2.18 16.29 -1.63
N CYS A 266 2.65 17.18 -0.77
CA CYS A 266 2.86 18.59 -1.07
C CYS A 266 4.18 18.74 -1.83
N ILE A 267 4.13 18.40 -3.10
CA ILE A 267 5.24 18.62 -4.00
C ILE A 267 5.04 20.10 -4.54
N ASN A 268 5.86 21.11 -4.15
CA ASN A 268 6.19 22.39 -4.86
C ASN A 268 6.97 22.38 -6.24
N THR A 269 6.28 22.59 -7.36
CA THR A 269 6.68 22.67 -8.79
C THR A 269 8.11 23.14 -9.20
N THR A 270 9.11 22.27 -9.09
CA THR A 270 10.35 22.31 -9.89
C THR A 270 10.82 20.88 -10.14
N VAL A 271 11.01 20.52 -11.43
CA VAL A 271 11.36 19.18 -11.99
C VAL A 271 11.62 18.11 -10.92
N ARG A 272 10.58 17.33 -10.57
CA ARG A 272 10.66 16.39 -9.44
C ARG A 272 10.98 14.99 -9.85
N ILE A 273 12.00 14.46 -9.17
CA ILE A 273 12.03 13.06 -8.80
C ILE A 273 10.91 12.83 -7.80
N VAL A 274 9.89 12.09 -8.21
CA VAL A 274 8.89 11.55 -7.28
C VAL A 274 9.62 10.53 -6.42
N PRO A 275 9.59 10.64 -5.08
CA PRO A 275 10.18 9.64 -4.21
C PRO A 275 9.62 8.25 -4.54
N ILE A 276 10.51 7.26 -4.65
CA ILE A 276 10.05 5.88 -4.77
C ILE A 276 9.26 5.51 -3.51
N PRO A 277 8.09 4.86 -3.65
CA PRO A 277 7.26 4.51 -2.52
C PRO A 277 7.98 3.69 -1.45
N SER A 278 7.69 3.93 -0.18
CA SER A 278 8.35 3.31 0.97
C SER A 278 8.24 1.78 0.94
N SER A 279 7.13 1.25 0.43
CA SER A 279 6.93 -0.19 0.23
C SER A 279 7.95 -0.79 -0.76
N LEU A 280 8.27 -0.07 -1.84
CA LEU A 280 9.30 -0.48 -2.79
C LEU A 280 10.70 -0.28 -2.20
N VAL A 281 10.94 0.82 -1.47
CA VAL A 281 12.20 1.06 -0.74
C VAL A 281 12.52 -0.09 0.22
N LEU A 282 11.53 -0.57 0.98
CA LEU A 282 11.66 -1.73 1.87
C LEU A 282 12.00 -3.03 1.13
N ALA A 283 11.38 -3.28 -0.02
CA ALA A 283 11.69 -4.47 -0.79
C ALA A 283 13.12 -4.42 -1.35
N LEU A 284 13.55 -3.24 -1.80
CA LEU A 284 14.88 -2.99 -2.34
C LEU A 284 15.98 -3.01 -1.28
N SER A 285 15.70 -2.57 -0.05
CA SER A 285 16.69 -2.50 1.04
C SER A 285 17.22 -3.85 1.50
N ASN A 286 16.48 -4.95 1.21
CA ASN A 286 16.91 -6.31 1.52
C ASN A 286 17.95 -6.87 0.55
N ILE A 287 18.19 -6.18 -0.58
CA ILE A 287 19.15 -6.62 -1.61
C ILE A 287 20.56 -6.22 -1.18
N GLN A 288 21.44 -7.21 -1.04
CA GLN A 288 22.80 -7.06 -0.50
C GLN A 288 23.87 -6.74 -1.56
N GLN A 289 23.46 -6.34 -2.77
CA GLN A 289 24.38 -5.94 -3.85
C GLN A 289 24.38 -4.42 -4.00
N SER A 290 25.47 -3.87 -4.54
CA SER A 290 25.55 -2.46 -4.92
C SER A 290 24.75 -2.24 -6.21
N PHE A 291 23.68 -1.47 -6.10
CA PHE A 291 22.88 -1.03 -7.24
C PHE A 291 22.22 0.34 -7.03
N VAL A 292 21.78 0.90 -8.15
CA VAL A 292 20.96 2.11 -8.26
C VAL A 292 19.78 1.88 -9.21
N LEU A 293 18.69 2.60 -9.00
CA LEU A 293 17.59 2.74 -9.96
C LEU A 293 17.60 4.16 -10.52
N THR A 294 17.50 4.29 -11.83
CA THR A 294 17.33 5.57 -12.53
C THR A 294 15.97 5.63 -13.21
N ASP A 295 15.38 6.83 -13.26
CA ASP A 295 14.08 7.05 -13.89
C ASP A 295 14.27 7.51 -15.34
N PRO A 296 13.93 6.68 -16.35
CA PRO A 296 14.07 7.04 -17.76
C PRO A 296 13.09 8.11 -18.24
N LEU A 297 12.03 8.41 -17.48
CA LEU A 297 11.01 9.40 -17.82
C LEU A 297 11.43 10.82 -17.42
N LEU A 298 12.44 10.96 -16.57
CA LEU A 298 12.97 12.24 -16.12
C LEU A 298 14.16 12.69 -16.99
N PRO A 299 14.32 14.01 -17.22
CA PRO A 299 15.47 14.53 -17.94
C PRO A 299 16.78 14.05 -17.34
N ASP A 300 17.71 13.62 -18.19
CA ASP A 300 19.04 13.14 -17.81
C ASP A 300 19.09 11.78 -17.06
N MET A 301 17.97 11.07 -16.93
CA MET A 301 17.86 9.77 -16.26
C MET A 301 18.53 9.74 -14.87
N PRO A 302 18.05 10.58 -13.94
CA PRO A 302 18.67 10.73 -12.64
C PRO A 302 18.47 9.49 -11.77
N ILE A 303 19.35 9.30 -10.79
CA ILE A 303 19.18 8.29 -9.75
C ILE A 303 17.98 8.67 -8.86
N VAL A 304 17.06 7.73 -8.71
CA VAL A 304 15.87 7.83 -7.87
C VAL A 304 15.93 6.90 -6.65
N TYR A 305 16.80 5.90 -6.68
CA TYR A 305 17.14 5.05 -5.54
C TYR A 305 18.58 4.56 -5.62
N ALA A 306 19.25 4.49 -4.46
CA ALA A 306 20.55 3.86 -4.32
C ALA A 306 20.55 2.94 -3.10
N SER A 307 21.10 1.74 -3.28
CA SER A 307 21.31 0.77 -2.20
C SER A 307 22.37 1.24 -1.21
N ASN A 308 22.30 0.76 0.04
CA ASN A 308 23.33 1.04 1.04
C ASN A 308 24.72 0.56 0.59
N MET A 309 24.78 -0.57 -0.12
CA MET A 309 26.03 -1.11 -0.67
C MET A 309 26.64 -0.18 -1.74
N PHE A 310 25.81 0.52 -2.52
CA PHE A 310 26.29 1.54 -3.46
C PHE A 310 26.89 2.75 -2.75
N LEU A 311 26.24 3.23 -1.69
CA LEU A 311 26.76 4.34 -0.89
C LEU A 311 28.11 3.97 -0.26
N GLN A 312 28.22 2.75 0.29
CA GLN A 312 29.48 2.24 0.85
C GLN A 312 30.57 2.08 -0.22
N LEU A 313 30.24 1.51 -1.37
CA LEU A 313 31.20 1.32 -2.47
C LEU A 313 31.74 2.66 -2.98
N THR A 314 30.90 3.68 -3.08
CA THR A 314 31.27 4.94 -3.75
C THR A 314 31.70 6.05 -2.80
N GLY A 315 31.35 5.95 -1.52
CA GLY A 315 31.61 6.96 -0.49
C GLY A 315 30.69 8.19 -0.56
N TYR A 316 29.72 8.22 -1.47
CA TYR A 316 28.74 9.31 -1.56
C TYR A 316 27.56 9.07 -0.62
N SER A 317 27.00 10.18 -0.10
CA SER A 317 25.74 10.12 0.65
C SER A 317 24.54 10.02 -0.31
N LYS A 318 23.40 9.56 0.19
CA LYS A 318 22.17 9.47 -0.60
C LYS A 318 21.71 10.84 -1.08
N GLU A 319 21.85 11.86 -0.24
CA GLU A 319 21.44 13.24 -0.50
C GLU A 319 22.26 13.88 -1.63
N GLU A 320 23.51 13.44 -1.80
CA GLU A 320 24.41 13.95 -2.84
C GLU A 320 24.14 13.36 -4.23
N ILE A 321 23.53 12.17 -4.30
CA ILE A 321 23.42 11.41 -5.58
C ILE A 321 21.99 11.32 -6.10
N ILE A 322 20.97 11.35 -5.25
CA ILE A 322 19.57 11.38 -5.68
C ILE A 322 19.35 12.70 -6.40
N GLY A 323 18.85 12.67 -7.64
CA GLY A 323 18.85 13.88 -8.49
C GLY A 323 19.83 13.83 -9.64
N HIS A 324 20.90 13.05 -9.51
CA HIS A 324 22.03 13.12 -10.43
C HIS A 324 22.13 11.86 -11.27
N ASN A 325 22.61 12.01 -12.51
CA ASN A 325 22.99 10.89 -13.33
C ASN A 325 24.28 10.23 -12.81
N CYS A 326 24.36 8.90 -12.84
CA CYS A 326 25.51 8.12 -12.34
C CYS A 326 26.88 8.46 -12.97
N ARG A 327 26.93 9.25 -14.05
CA ARG A 327 28.18 9.63 -14.73
C ARG A 327 29.15 10.43 -13.86
N PHE A 328 28.74 10.90 -12.69
CA PHE A 328 29.66 11.53 -11.73
C PHE A 328 30.78 10.57 -11.30
N LEU A 329 30.54 9.26 -11.33
CA LEU A 329 31.55 8.23 -11.02
C LEU A 329 32.66 8.10 -12.08
N GLN A 330 32.51 8.67 -13.29
CA GLN A 330 33.45 8.41 -14.40
C GLN A 330 34.73 9.27 -14.35
N GLY A 331 34.81 10.28 -13.48
CA GLY A 331 35.97 11.18 -13.41
C GLY A 331 36.24 11.96 -14.72
N PHE A 332 37.50 12.39 -14.90
CA PHE A 332 37.96 13.12 -16.08
C PHE A 332 38.25 12.18 -17.27
N GLU A 333 38.78 10.98 -16.98
CA GLU A 333 39.14 9.96 -17.97
C GLU A 333 37.92 9.14 -18.41
N ARG A 334 36.99 9.78 -19.12
CA ARG A 334 35.81 9.09 -19.66
C ARG A 334 36.18 8.23 -20.87
N ASP A 335 36.02 6.92 -20.75
CA ASP A 335 36.00 6.04 -21.91
C ASP A 335 34.73 6.30 -22.76
N ARG A 336 34.96 6.88 -23.94
CA ARG A 336 33.90 7.16 -24.92
C ARG A 336 33.27 5.89 -25.48
N SER A 337 34.03 4.79 -25.59
CA SER A 337 33.53 3.52 -26.11
C SER A 337 32.48 2.93 -25.17
N SER A 338 32.83 2.80 -23.88
CA SER A 338 31.92 2.36 -22.82
C SER A 338 30.66 3.23 -22.74
N THR A 339 30.82 4.56 -22.78
CA THR A 339 29.68 5.49 -22.71
C THR A 339 28.73 5.32 -23.90
N LEU A 340 29.28 5.14 -25.10
CA LEU A 340 28.48 4.90 -26.32
C LEU A 340 27.77 3.55 -26.26
N GLN A 341 28.41 2.51 -25.74
CA GLN A 341 27.82 1.19 -25.57
C GLN A 341 26.64 1.22 -24.58
N VAL A 342 26.79 1.91 -23.44
CA VAL A 342 25.69 2.14 -22.49
C VAL A 342 24.53 2.85 -23.17
N LYS A 343 24.81 3.98 -23.85
CA LYS A 343 23.78 4.78 -24.51
C LYS A 343 22.98 3.97 -25.53
N LYS A 344 23.67 3.24 -26.42
CA LYS A 344 23.03 2.37 -27.41
C LYS A 344 22.19 1.26 -26.77
N SER A 345 22.64 0.71 -25.64
CA SER A 345 21.91 -0.35 -24.94
C SER A 345 20.64 0.18 -24.28
N ILE A 346 20.69 1.38 -23.69
CA ILE A 346 19.51 2.06 -23.13
C ILE A 346 18.51 2.38 -24.25
N GLU A 347 18.96 2.99 -25.35
CA GLU A 347 18.11 3.32 -26.51
C GLU A 347 17.46 2.07 -27.14
N ALA A 348 18.16 0.93 -27.12
CA ALA A 348 17.64 -0.34 -27.63
C ALA A 348 16.82 -1.13 -26.59
N GLU A 349 16.61 -0.60 -25.38
CA GLU A 349 15.95 -1.28 -24.26
C GLU A 349 16.57 -2.66 -23.93
N LYS A 350 17.90 -2.77 -24.03
CA LYS A 350 18.65 -4.02 -23.81
C LYS A 350 19.55 -3.93 -22.59
N CYS A 351 19.85 -5.10 -22.02
CA CYS A 351 20.83 -5.20 -20.95
C CYS A 351 22.25 -5.06 -21.53
N CYS A 352 23.17 -4.49 -20.78
CA CYS A 352 24.60 -4.51 -21.11
C CYS A 352 25.45 -4.71 -19.87
N THR A 353 26.58 -5.39 -20.06
CA THR A 353 27.62 -5.58 -19.04
C THR A 353 28.93 -5.09 -19.62
N LEU A 354 29.66 -4.26 -18.88
CA LEU A 354 30.97 -3.76 -19.30
C LEU A 354 31.83 -3.43 -18.08
N ARG A 355 33.15 -3.44 -18.28
CA ARG A 355 34.13 -3.01 -17.30
C ARG A 355 34.48 -1.54 -17.57
N ILE A 356 34.29 -0.68 -16.59
CA ILE A 356 34.57 0.76 -16.68
C ILE A 356 35.38 1.23 -15.47
N LEU A 357 36.34 2.12 -15.69
CA LEU A 357 37.08 2.78 -14.60
C LEU A 357 36.18 3.84 -13.96
N ASN A 358 35.98 3.75 -12.65
CA ASN A 358 35.22 4.72 -11.87
C ASN A 358 36.06 5.26 -10.72
N TYR A 359 35.61 6.39 -10.16
CA TYR A 359 36.27 7.09 -9.06
C TYR A 359 35.28 7.25 -7.91
N ARG A 360 35.73 6.99 -6.70
CA ARG A 360 34.98 7.24 -5.47
C ARG A 360 34.99 8.72 -5.12
N LYS A 361 34.21 9.09 -4.11
CA LYS A 361 34.16 10.47 -3.59
C LYS A 361 35.52 11.00 -3.15
N ASP A 362 36.38 10.14 -2.59
CA ASP A 362 37.75 10.48 -2.17
C ASP A 362 38.75 10.56 -3.34
N GLY A 363 38.31 10.31 -4.58
CA GLY A 363 39.13 10.30 -5.78
C GLY A 363 39.86 8.99 -6.05
N SER A 364 39.72 7.97 -5.20
CA SER A 364 40.34 6.66 -5.45
C SER A 364 39.71 5.96 -6.68
N PRO A 365 40.52 5.44 -7.61
CA PRO A 365 40.03 4.71 -8.77
C PRO A 365 39.63 3.27 -8.40
N PHE A 366 38.66 2.71 -9.12
CA PHE A 366 38.30 1.30 -9.04
C PHE A 366 37.69 0.80 -10.35
N TRP A 367 37.96 -0.47 -10.69
CA TRP A 367 37.31 -1.12 -11.83
C TRP A 367 35.91 -1.57 -11.47
N ASN A 368 34.93 -0.95 -12.10
CA ASN A 368 33.52 -1.30 -11.95
C ASN A 368 33.09 -2.23 -13.09
N LEU A 369 32.78 -3.48 -12.77
CA LEU A 369 31.94 -4.31 -13.62
C LEU A 369 30.51 -3.81 -13.48
N LEU A 370 30.06 -3.03 -14.46
CA LEU A 370 28.74 -2.42 -14.47
C LEU A 370 27.78 -3.26 -15.31
N HIS A 371 26.69 -3.70 -14.71
CA HIS A 371 25.56 -4.32 -15.41
C HIS A 371 24.36 -3.38 -15.39
N ILE A 372 23.83 -3.02 -16.57
CA ILE A 372 22.64 -2.19 -16.73
C ILE A 372 21.52 -3.04 -17.31
N ALA A 373 20.34 -2.98 -16.73
CA ALA A 373 19.15 -3.68 -17.24
C ALA A 373 17.89 -2.82 -17.12
N PRO A 374 17.00 -2.83 -18.13
CA PRO A 374 15.67 -2.24 -18.00
C PRO A 374 14.82 -3.06 -17.02
N ILE A 375 14.10 -2.37 -16.15
CA ILE A 375 13.17 -2.93 -15.18
C ILE A 375 11.76 -2.49 -15.55
N ARG A 376 10.92 -3.48 -15.87
CA ARG A 376 9.54 -3.25 -16.33
C ARG A 376 8.56 -3.39 -15.18
N ASP A 377 7.53 -2.55 -15.18
CA ASP A 377 6.38 -2.65 -14.28
C ASP A 377 5.46 -3.83 -14.68
N SER A 378 4.29 -3.91 -14.04
CA SER A 378 3.25 -4.91 -14.34
C SER A 378 2.60 -4.70 -15.71
N SER A 379 2.61 -3.48 -16.25
CA SER A 379 2.09 -3.14 -17.57
C SER A 379 3.04 -3.54 -18.71
N GLY A 380 4.29 -3.88 -18.38
CA GLY A 380 5.34 -4.20 -19.32
C GLY A 380 6.13 -2.98 -19.83
N LYS A 381 5.83 -1.77 -19.33
CA LYS A 381 6.60 -0.55 -19.63
C LYS A 381 7.84 -0.48 -18.75
N ILE A 382 8.90 0.15 -19.23
CA ILE A 382 10.10 0.37 -18.43
C ILE A 382 9.78 1.40 -17.36
N ALA A 383 9.82 0.98 -16.10
CA ALA A 383 9.68 1.86 -14.95
C ALA A 383 11.04 2.46 -14.54
N PHE A 384 12.10 1.65 -14.60
CA PHE A 384 13.45 2.08 -14.20
C PHE A 384 14.52 1.43 -15.07
N HIS A 385 15.71 2.03 -15.12
CA HIS A 385 16.93 1.29 -15.41
C HIS A 385 17.65 0.96 -14.11
N ALA A 386 18.02 -0.30 -13.93
CA ALA A 386 18.86 -0.73 -12.81
C ALA A 386 20.32 -0.79 -13.26
N GLY A 387 21.21 -0.14 -12.51
CA GLY A 387 22.66 -0.31 -12.65
C GLY A 387 23.20 -1.04 -11.43
N VAL A 388 23.81 -2.21 -11.63
CA VAL A 388 24.46 -3.02 -10.58
C VAL A 388 25.96 -2.89 -10.73
N GLN A 389 26.62 -2.39 -9.69
CA GLN A 389 28.06 -2.14 -9.66
C GLN A 389 28.77 -3.23 -8.87
N MET A 390 29.90 -3.67 -9.37
CA MET A 390 30.77 -4.60 -8.66
C MET A 390 32.22 -4.21 -8.90
N GLU A 391 32.95 -4.02 -7.81
CA GLU A 391 34.38 -3.80 -7.88
C GLU A 391 35.10 -5.09 -8.29
N LEU A 392 35.98 -4.97 -9.27
CA LEU A 392 36.90 -6.02 -9.67
C LEU A 392 38.31 -5.69 -9.16
N PRO A 393 39.12 -6.70 -8.82
CA PRO A 393 40.53 -6.51 -8.55
C PRO A 393 41.27 -5.96 -9.78
N ASP A 394 42.39 -5.29 -9.54
CA ASP A 394 43.21 -4.63 -10.58
C ASP A 394 43.96 -5.61 -11.49
N THR A 395 43.86 -6.92 -11.27
CA THR A 395 44.62 -7.94 -12.00
C THR A 395 44.08 -8.19 -13.41
N THR A 396 45.00 -8.27 -14.37
CA THR A 396 44.75 -8.63 -15.79
C THR A 396 44.57 -10.13 -16.01
N ASP A 397 44.57 -10.92 -14.94
CA ASP A 397 44.69 -12.37 -15.04
C ASP A 397 43.29 -13.01 -15.12
N GLU A 398 43.05 -13.73 -16.21
CA GLU A 398 41.88 -14.56 -16.47
C GLU A 398 41.71 -15.71 -15.43
N GLU A 399 42.57 -15.78 -14.41
CA GLU A 399 42.69 -16.85 -13.41
C GLU A 399 42.00 -16.57 -12.06
N CYS A 400 41.20 -15.51 -11.91
CA CYS A 400 40.38 -15.33 -10.68
C CYS A 400 39.03 -16.07 -10.70
N SER A 401 38.80 -16.96 -11.68
CA SER A 401 37.54 -17.68 -11.84
C SER A 401 37.35 -18.87 -10.88
N GLU A 402 38.40 -19.33 -10.18
CA GLU A 402 38.33 -20.56 -9.37
C GLU A 402 37.99 -20.34 -7.88
N ASN A 403 38.15 -19.13 -7.33
CA ASN A 403 37.93 -18.87 -5.89
C ASN A 403 36.66 -18.07 -5.55
N LEU A 404 35.85 -17.69 -6.54
CA LEU A 404 34.52 -17.13 -6.29
C LEU A 404 33.47 -18.25 -6.38
N THR A 405 32.91 -18.65 -5.25
CA THR A 405 31.79 -19.62 -5.13
C THR A 405 30.55 -19.29 -5.98
N THR A 406 30.51 -18.12 -6.63
CA THR A 406 29.53 -17.76 -7.65
C THR A 406 30.11 -16.72 -8.61
N SER A 407 30.03 -16.93 -9.93
CA SER A 407 30.53 -16.00 -10.96
C SER A 407 30.00 -14.56 -10.73
N PRO A 408 30.83 -13.51 -10.92
CA PRO A 408 30.41 -12.10 -10.83
C PRO A 408 29.10 -11.80 -11.57
N HIS A 409 28.94 -12.40 -12.75
CA HIS A 409 27.76 -12.26 -13.58
C HIS A 409 26.50 -12.81 -12.91
N ILE A 410 26.58 -13.94 -12.21
CA ILE A 410 25.45 -14.54 -11.50
C ILE A 410 25.00 -13.65 -10.34
N LYS A 411 25.94 -13.05 -9.60
CA LYS A 411 25.60 -12.10 -8.51
C LYS A 411 24.86 -10.87 -9.04
N GLN A 412 25.30 -10.32 -10.18
CA GLN A 412 24.61 -9.19 -10.82
C GLN A 412 23.21 -9.58 -11.32
N LEU A 413 23.08 -10.73 -11.99
CA LEU A 413 21.78 -11.21 -12.47
C LEU A 413 20.82 -11.54 -11.31
N SER A 414 21.33 -12.07 -10.20
CA SER A 414 20.54 -12.29 -8.98
C SER A 414 19.98 -10.99 -8.43
N ALA A 415 20.80 -9.92 -8.36
CA ALA A 415 20.35 -8.60 -7.96
C ALA A 415 19.26 -8.06 -8.89
N ILE A 416 19.46 -8.15 -10.21
CA ILE A 416 18.44 -7.76 -11.21
C ILE A 416 17.15 -8.57 -11.04
N GLY A 417 17.24 -9.87 -10.77
CA GLY A 417 16.09 -10.72 -10.48
C GLY A 417 15.29 -10.21 -9.28
N ALA A 418 15.96 -9.92 -8.16
CA ALA A 418 15.34 -9.38 -6.96
C ALA A 418 14.69 -8.00 -7.20
N ILE A 419 15.39 -7.10 -7.91
CA ILE A 419 14.86 -5.78 -8.28
C ILE A 419 13.60 -5.92 -9.15
N ARG A 420 13.61 -6.81 -10.16
CA ARG A 420 12.44 -7.06 -11.00
C ARG A 420 11.24 -7.56 -10.21
N ILE A 421 11.47 -8.43 -9.22
CA ILE A 421 10.40 -8.92 -8.34
C ILE A 421 9.84 -7.77 -7.51
N ALA A 422 10.70 -6.98 -6.88
CA ALA A 422 10.30 -5.82 -6.07
C ALA A 422 9.45 -4.83 -6.88
N VAL A 423 9.93 -4.40 -8.05
CA VAL A 423 9.24 -3.43 -8.91
C VAL A 423 7.92 -3.99 -9.49
N ARG A 424 7.89 -5.26 -9.89
CA ARG A 424 6.64 -5.88 -10.38
C ARG A 424 5.60 -6.08 -9.29
N SER A 425 6.05 -6.41 -8.06
CA SER A 425 5.16 -6.54 -6.90
C SER A 425 4.58 -5.19 -6.48
N PHE A 426 5.28 -4.09 -6.80
CA PHE A 426 4.80 -2.73 -6.58
C PHE A 426 3.70 -2.33 -7.56
N ALA A 427 3.62 -2.85 -8.78
CA ALA A 427 2.68 -2.36 -9.79
C ALA A 427 1.37 -3.19 -9.89
N ARG A 428 1.04 -4.02 -8.89
CA ARG A 428 -0.14 -4.90 -8.89
C ARG A 428 -1.23 -4.46 -7.95
#